data_AF-A0A1V5TGS1-F1
#
_entry.id   AF-A0A1V5TGS1-F1
#
_cell.length_a   1.000
_cell.length_b   1.000
_cell.length_c   1.000
_cell.angle_alpha   90.00
_cell.angle_beta   90.00
_cell.angle_gamma   90.00
#
_symmetry.space_group_name_H-M   'P 1'
#
loop_
_entity.id
_entity.type
_entity.pdbx_description
1 polymer ?
#
loop_
_entity_poly.entity_id
_entity_poly.type
_entity_poly.pdbx_seq_one_letter_code
_entity_poly.pdbx_strand_id
1 'polypeptide(L)'
;MKTIQKLILPLLVLLVIFIIYKFYFAKSGLGSFSDFDPNNTAVKEIRVQLVVDRGVTRQGDSFVFYASDKNGTIMMINGEIALPQGFDSADVIILKGHLSGSSFHAHEVSLD
;
A
#
# COMPACT_ATOMS: atom_id res chain seq x y z
N MET A 1 35.97 -18.34 -24.18
CA MET A 1 35.04 -19.43 -23.80
C MET A 1 35.16 -19.84 -22.33
N LYS A 2 36.35 -20.15 -21.79
CA LYS A 2 36.54 -20.55 -20.37
C LYS A 2 36.17 -19.46 -19.35
N THR A 3 36.32 -18.19 -19.71
CA THR A 3 36.00 -17.05 -18.83
C THR A 3 34.50 -16.82 -18.65
N ILE A 4 33.71 -17.02 -19.71
CA ILE A 4 32.25 -16.88 -19.67
C ILE A 4 31.63 -17.97 -18.80
N GLN A 5 32.11 -19.22 -18.90
CA GLN A 5 31.64 -20.31 -18.04
C GLN A 5 31.91 -20.05 -16.55
N LYS A 6 33.05 -19.43 -16.23
CA LYS A 6 33.38 -19.06 -14.83
C LYS A 6 32.47 -17.96 -14.27
N LEU A 7 31.79 -17.20 -15.12
CA LEU A 7 30.88 -16.12 -14.71
C LEU A 7 29.44 -16.59 -14.49
N ILE A 8 29.08 -17.82 -14.91
CA ILE A 8 27.70 -18.33 -14.79
C ILE A 8 27.28 -18.42 -13.31
N LEU A 9 28.12 -19.02 -12.46
CA LEU A 9 27.82 -19.18 -11.04
C LEU A 9 27.67 -17.84 -10.30
N PRO A 10 28.62 -16.88 -10.38
CA PRO A 10 28.46 -15.58 -9.72
C PRO A 10 27.27 -14.78 -10.29
N LEU A 11 26.98 -14.88 -11.59
CA LEU A 11 25.79 -14.26 -12.18
C LEU A 11 24.49 -14.83 -11.58
N LEU A 12 24.43 -16.16 -11.42
CA LEU A 12 23.26 -16.83 -10.86
C LEU A 12 23.06 -16.44 -9.39
N VAL A 13 24.14 -16.35 -8.61
CA VAL A 13 24.09 -15.84 -7.23
C VAL A 13 23.58 -14.40 -7.18
N LEU A 14 24.11 -13.51 -8.03
CA LEU A 14 23.62 -12.12 -8.12
C LEU A 14 22.15 -12.06 -8.51
N LEU A 15 21.69 -12.92 -9.41
CA LEU A 15 20.29 -12.98 -9.85
C LEU A 15 19.37 -13.43 -8.70
N VAL A 16 19.77 -14.43 -7.92
CA VAL A 16 19.01 -14.87 -6.74
C VAL A 16 18.94 -13.76 -5.68
N ILE A 17 20.06 -13.10 -5.39
CA ILE A 17 20.09 -11.97 -4.45
C ILE A 17 19.17 -10.84 -4.94
N PHE A 18 19.21 -10.54 -6.24
CA PHE A 18 18.34 -9.54 -6.85
C PHE A 18 16.85 -9.88 -6.70
N ILE A 19 16.46 -11.14 -6.95
CA ILE A 19 15.07 -11.61 -6.77
C ILE A 19 14.66 -11.45 -5.31
N ILE A 20 15.46 -11.95 -4.35
CA ILE A 20 15.15 -11.84 -2.92
C ILE A 20 14.99 -10.38 -2.54
N TYR A 21 15.91 -9.51 -2.96
CA TYR A 21 15.84 -8.08 -2.69
C TYR A 21 14.55 -7.46 -3.22
N LYS A 22 14.17 -7.75 -4.47
CA LYS A 22 12.98 -7.17 -5.10
C LYS A 22 11.67 -7.61 -4.48
N PHE A 23 11.56 -8.85 -4.01
CA PHE A 23 10.32 -9.38 -3.44
C PHE A 23 10.19 -9.19 -1.92
N TYR A 24 11.31 -9.12 -1.18
CA TYR A 24 11.28 -9.04 0.28
C TYR A 24 11.70 -7.68 0.85
N PHE A 25 12.55 -6.92 0.14
CA PHE A 25 13.18 -5.72 0.71
C PHE A 25 12.88 -4.42 -0.05
N ALA A 26 12.60 -4.50 -1.35
CA ALA A 26 12.23 -3.32 -2.11
C ALA A 26 10.88 -2.79 -1.63
N LYS A 27 10.86 -1.57 -1.09
CA LYS A 27 9.62 -0.87 -0.71
C LYS A 27 8.68 -0.88 -1.92
N SER A 28 7.50 -1.45 -1.75
CA SER A 28 6.43 -1.45 -2.74
C SER A 28 6.08 -0.01 -3.10
N GLY A 29 5.92 0.28 -4.39
CA GLY A 29 5.29 1.55 -4.80
C GLY A 29 3.86 1.66 -4.26
N LEU A 30 3.13 2.68 -4.69
CA LEU A 30 1.69 2.74 -4.46
C LEU A 30 1.03 1.46 -4.99
N GLY A 31 0.05 0.93 -4.25
CA GLY A 31 -0.76 -0.20 -4.68
C GLY A 31 -1.94 0.25 -5.55
N SER A 32 -2.87 -0.67 -5.84
CA SER A 32 -4.06 -0.43 -6.65
C SER A 32 -5.31 -0.87 -5.91
N PHE A 33 -6.35 -0.03 -5.87
CA PHE A 33 -7.64 -0.48 -5.30
C PHE A 33 -8.30 -1.56 -6.16
N SER A 34 -7.98 -1.62 -7.46
CA SER A 34 -8.43 -2.68 -8.36
C SER A 34 -7.91 -4.08 -7.99
N ASP A 35 -6.88 -4.18 -7.15
CA ASP A 35 -6.33 -5.47 -6.70
C ASP A 35 -7.17 -6.09 -5.55
N PHE A 36 -8.21 -5.38 -5.11
CA PHE A 36 -9.16 -5.78 -4.08
C PHE A 36 -10.49 -6.18 -4.71
N ASP A 37 -11.01 -7.33 -4.30
CA ASP A 37 -12.34 -7.80 -4.71
C ASP A 37 -13.38 -7.25 -3.72
N PRO A 38 -14.37 -6.44 -4.15
CA PRO A 38 -15.38 -5.86 -3.27
C PRO A 38 -16.31 -6.91 -2.63
N ASN A 39 -16.30 -8.16 -3.11
CA ASN A 39 -17.04 -9.27 -2.52
C ASN A 39 -16.18 -10.11 -1.56
N ASN A 40 -14.95 -9.68 -1.30
CA ASN A 40 -14.00 -10.39 -0.44
C ASN A 40 -13.62 -9.52 0.77
N THR A 41 -13.86 -10.04 1.96
CA THR A 41 -13.56 -9.36 3.23
C THR A 41 -12.15 -9.63 3.76
N ALA A 42 -11.30 -10.30 2.97
CA ALA A 42 -9.91 -10.55 3.34
C ALA A 42 -9.15 -9.23 3.52
N VAL A 43 -8.59 -9.06 4.72
CA VAL A 43 -7.76 -7.91 5.06
C VAL A 43 -6.43 -7.99 4.31
N LYS A 44 -6.15 -6.99 3.48
CA LYS A 44 -4.87 -6.85 2.77
C LYS A 44 -4.31 -5.45 2.98
N GLU A 45 -3.01 -5.34 2.77
CA GLU A 45 -2.28 -4.08 2.86
C GLU A 45 -2.21 -3.37 1.50
N ILE A 46 -2.34 -2.05 1.49
CA ILE A 46 -2.13 -1.20 0.33
C ILE A 46 -1.46 0.12 0.73
N ARG A 47 -0.38 0.47 0.02
CA ARG A 47 0.24 1.81 0.07
C ARG A 47 -0.52 2.75 -0.85
N VAL A 48 -0.96 3.89 -0.35
CA VAL A 48 -1.74 4.89 -1.10
C VAL A 48 -1.28 6.29 -0.76
N GLN A 49 -1.50 7.23 -1.69
CA GLN A 49 -1.22 8.63 -1.46
C GLN A 49 -2.41 9.28 -0.73
N LEU A 50 -2.16 10.01 0.35
CA LEU A 50 -3.21 10.72 1.07
C LEU A 50 -3.64 11.96 0.26
N VAL A 51 -4.95 12.14 0.08
CA VAL A 51 -5.49 13.34 -0.59
C VAL A 51 -5.76 14.41 0.47
N VAL A 52 -4.68 15.05 0.94
CA VAL A 52 -4.71 16.03 2.06
C VAL A 52 -5.68 17.18 1.80
N ASP A 53 -5.82 17.62 0.55
CA ASP A 53 -6.72 18.71 0.15
C ASP A 53 -8.20 18.46 0.48
N ARG A 54 -8.61 17.19 0.61
CA ARG A 54 -9.99 16.83 0.98
C ARG A 54 -10.21 16.74 2.49
N GLY A 55 -9.15 16.81 3.28
CA GLY A 55 -9.17 16.72 4.74
C GLY A 55 -9.70 15.39 5.28
N VAL A 56 -9.92 15.37 6.59
CA VAL A 56 -10.47 14.22 7.32
C VAL A 56 -11.77 14.64 7.99
N THR A 57 -12.84 13.92 7.72
CA THR A 57 -14.11 14.08 8.44
C THR A 57 -14.15 13.07 9.58
N ARG A 58 -14.41 13.52 10.81
CA ARG A 58 -14.62 12.63 11.98
C ARG A 58 -16.10 12.63 12.35
N GLN A 59 -16.67 11.45 12.55
CA GLN A 59 -18.04 11.25 13.02
C GLN A 59 -18.00 10.30 14.22
N GLY A 60 -17.95 10.86 15.43
CA GLY A 60 -17.70 10.08 16.64
C GLY A 60 -16.32 9.41 16.59
N ASP A 61 -16.28 8.09 16.76
CA ASP A 61 -15.06 7.28 16.66
C ASP A 61 -14.71 6.90 15.20
N SER A 62 -15.59 7.19 14.25
CA SER A 62 -15.35 6.92 12.83
C SER A 62 -14.64 8.09 12.15
N PHE A 63 -13.80 7.77 11.16
CA PHE A 63 -13.23 8.74 10.23
C PHE A 63 -13.61 8.42 8.79
N VAL A 64 -13.59 9.47 7.96
CA VAL A 64 -13.67 9.39 6.51
C VAL A 64 -12.62 10.32 5.92
N PHE A 65 -11.78 9.81 5.03
CA PHE A 65 -10.84 10.59 4.23
C PHE A 65 -10.72 9.99 2.82
N TYR A 66 -9.89 10.59 1.98
CA TYR A 66 -9.67 10.11 0.62
C TYR A 66 -8.19 9.81 0.36
N ALA A 67 -7.94 8.75 -0.38
CA ALA A 67 -6.60 8.37 -0.81
C ALA A 67 -6.59 8.01 -2.30
N SER A 68 -5.46 8.27 -2.97
CA SER A 68 -5.23 7.93 -4.36
C SER A 68 -4.32 6.71 -4.49
N ASP A 69 -4.68 5.78 -5.36
CA ASP A 69 -3.81 4.64 -5.70
C ASP A 69 -2.79 4.99 -6.80
N LYS A 70 -1.98 4.01 -7.22
CA LYS A 70 -0.95 4.15 -8.26
C LYS A 70 -1.48 4.59 -9.62
N ASN A 71 -2.77 4.41 -9.89
CA ASN A 71 -3.42 4.77 -11.14
C ASN A 71 -4.13 6.12 -11.05
N GLY A 72 -4.04 6.82 -9.92
CA GLY A 72 -4.78 8.06 -9.69
C GLY A 72 -6.23 7.84 -9.25
N THR A 73 -6.62 6.60 -8.91
CA THR A 73 -7.98 6.32 -8.47
C THR A 73 -8.17 6.86 -7.06
N ILE A 74 -8.99 7.89 -6.91
CA ILE A 74 -9.35 8.45 -5.61
C ILE A 74 -10.45 7.60 -5.00
N MET A 75 -10.18 7.03 -3.83
CA MET A 75 -11.08 6.17 -3.08
C MET A 75 -11.43 6.81 -1.75
N MET A 76 -12.70 6.66 -1.34
CA MET A 76 -13.12 6.99 0.01
C MET A 76 -12.63 5.90 0.97
N ILE A 77 -11.97 6.32 2.05
CA ILE A 77 -11.47 5.44 3.10
C ILE A 77 -12.25 5.74 4.38
N ASN A 78 -12.79 4.71 5.00
CA ASN A 78 -13.54 4.83 6.24
C ASN A 78 -13.11 3.77 7.27
N GLY A 79 -13.21 4.09 8.55
CA GLY A 79 -12.87 3.16 9.62
C GLY A 79 -13.20 3.73 10.99
N GLU A 80 -13.14 2.88 12.01
CA GLU A 80 -13.46 3.21 13.41
C GLU A 80 -12.22 3.22 14.31
N ILE A 81 -11.04 3.39 13.70
CA ILE A 81 -9.75 3.38 14.41
C ILE A 81 -9.18 4.78 14.61
N ALA A 82 -8.33 4.93 15.63
CA ALA A 82 -7.57 6.16 15.82
C ALA A 82 -6.54 6.33 14.69
N LEU A 83 -6.52 7.51 14.06
CA LEU A 83 -5.48 7.87 13.09
C LEU A 83 -4.16 8.14 13.80
N PRO A 84 -3.01 7.73 13.23
CA PRO A 84 -1.70 7.95 13.83
C PRO A 84 -1.36 9.44 13.93
N GLN A 85 -0.53 9.80 14.92
CA GLN A 85 -0.02 11.17 15.05
C GLN A 85 0.79 11.55 13.81
N GLY A 86 0.52 12.71 13.22
CA GLY A 86 1.18 13.17 11.98
C GLY A 86 0.49 12.75 10.69
N PHE A 87 -0.69 12.11 10.78
CA PHE A 87 -1.50 11.73 9.62
C PHE A 87 -1.75 12.89 8.66
N ASP A 88 -2.11 14.07 9.17
CA ASP A 88 -2.48 15.22 8.34
C ASP A 88 -1.31 15.78 7.49
N SER A 89 -0.08 15.39 7.80
CA SER A 89 1.13 15.77 7.05
C SER A 89 1.73 14.64 6.21
N ALA A 90 1.11 13.46 6.20
CA ALA A 90 1.61 12.31 5.46
C ALA A 90 1.29 12.44 3.97
N ASP A 91 2.28 12.20 3.11
CA ASP A 91 2.08 12.09 1.65
C ASP A 91 1.61 10.68 1.29
N VAL A 92 2.27 9.66 1.85
CA VAL A 92 1.93 8.25 1.65
C VAL A 92 1.55 7.62 2.97
N ILE A 93 0.50 6.80 2.94
CA ILE A 93 0.02 6.02 4.07
C ILE A 93 -0.14 4.57 3.67
N ILE A 94 -0.07 3.69 4.66
CA ILE A 94 -0.32 2.27 4.52
C ILE A 94 -1.67 1.98 5.15
N LEU A 95 -2.57 1.40 4.36
CA LEU A 95 -3.88 0.95 4.80
C LEU A 95 -3.89 -0.57 4.90
N LYS A 96 -4.42 -1.11 5.99
CA LYS A 96 -4.83 -2.52 6.04
C LYS A 96 -6.34 -2.60 6.18
N GLY A 97 -6.97 -3.33 5.30
CA GLY A 97 -8.42 -3.40 5.26
C GLY A 97 -8.94 -4.18 4.07
N HIS A 98 -10.18 -3.95 3.72
CA HIS A 98 -10.82 -4.56 2.57
C HIS A 98 -11.71 -3.55 1.85
N LEU A 99 -11.96 -3.81 0.58
CA LEU A 99 -12.90 -3.03 -0.21
C LEU A 99 -14.31 -3.53 0.06
N SER A 100 -15.24 -2.63 0.36
CA SER A 100 -16.65 -2.95 0.57
C SER A 100 -17.50 -2.00 -0.26
N GLY A 101 -18.15 -2.53 -1.30
CA GLY A 101 -18.92 -1.72 -2.25
C GLY A 101 -18.04 -0.69 -2.97
N SER A 102 -18.19 0.59 -2.62
CA SER A 102 -17.50 1.72 -3.26
C SER A 102 -16.52 2.45 -2.35
N SER A 103 -16.25 1.93 -1.15
CA SER A 103 -15.29 2.49 -0.21
C SER A 103 -14.37 1.42 0.36
N PHE A 104 -13.22 1.86 0.84
CA PHE A 104 -12.25 1.01 1.51
C PHE A 104 -12.44 1.10 3.02
N HIS A 105 -12.75 -0.03 3.65
CA HIS A 105 -12.86 -0.13 5.10
C HIS A 105 -11.48 -0.41 5.70
N ALA A 106 -10.87 0.61 6.30
CA ALA A 106 -9.57 0.53 6.94
C ALA A 106 -9.70 0.02 8.39
N HIS A 107 -9.01 -1.08 8.68
CA HIS A 107 -8.85 -1.64 10.02
C HIS A 107 -7.55 -1.18 10.68
N GLU A 108 -6.55 -0.78 9.89
CA GLU A 108 -5.30 -0.19 10.36
C GLU A 108 -4.88 0.92 9.38
N VAL A 109 -4.39 2.03 9.93
CA VAL A 109 -3.77 3.12 9.18
C VAL A 109 -2.41 3.39 9.81
N SER A 110 -1.36 3.27 9.03
CA SER A 110 0.01 3.58 9.45
C SER A 110 0.67 4.56 8.50
N LEU A 111 1.62 5.31 9.04
CA LEU A 111 2.48 6.18 8.26
C LEU A 111 3.60 5.37 7.63
N ASP A 112 4.06 5.84 6.47
CA ASP A 112 5.02 5.14 5.62
C ASP A 112 6.51 5.48 5.85
#